data_AF-A0AAD6GI68-F1
#
_entry.id   AF-A0AAD6GI68-F1
#
_cell.length_a   1.000
_cell.length_b   1.000
_cell.length_c   1.000
_cell.angle_alpha   90.00
_cell.angle_beta   90.00
_cell.angle_gamma   90.00
#
_symmetry.space_group_name_H-M   'P 1'
#
loop_
_entity.id
_entity.type
_entity.pdbx_description
1 polymer ?
#
loop_
_entity_poly.entity_id
_entity_poly.type
_entity_poly.pdbx_seq_one_letter_code
_entity_poly.pdbx_strand_id
1 'polypeptide(L)'
;RAATSVKRYSTAQAAPFRLQYGVRPSQLESKAHSLGWEAIQALVEPSFVQHWQFSSEKEKKGFLALGFSRAFSQFFPLTLVERVEATCKMHYLALLIDDQLDKMNAADMLSYRELIMQIARGKAEPDRSICVEWMLFDTLQSMRTIDEALASVLVEGFCTLLQMQTAPERTIIKHLGPYLERREIDVGRSFYTALIRFGANLHLSPSELQQTSALESTAFRFMGVLNDVFSWDKEWKAYQEHSTDGAQPFSAVHVLAQETGLPYPACKRLMYSYCRELELVLAQSAAEIRESAGGTLRPEMEKYVKGLEYLMSGIELWSQWTPRYR
;
A
#
# COMPACT_ATOMS: atom_id res chain seq x y z
N ARG A 1 -48.88 2.98 6.16
CA ARG A 1 -47.96 2.75 7.30
C ARG A 1 -47.47 1.32 7.24
N ALA A 2 -46.31 1.08 6.64
CA ALA A 2 -45.66 -0.23 6.61
C ALA A 2 -44.21 0.02 7.05
N ALA A 3 -43.89 -0.40 8.27
CA ALA A 3 -42.55 -0.31 8.84
C ALA A 3 -41.73 -1.48 8.30
N THR A 4 -40.76 -1.18 7.45
CA THR A 4 -39.76 -2.13 6.97
C THR A 4 -38.75 -2.40 8.09
N SER A 5 -38.83 -3.62 8.60
CA SER A 5 -37.88 -4.21 9.55
C SER A 5 -36.46 -4.20 8.96
N VAL A 6 -35.60 -3.34 9.48
CA VAL A 6 -34.14 -3.39 9.28
C VAL A 6 -33.63 -4.68 9.93
N LYS A 7 -33.25 -5.67 9.11
CA LYS A 7 -32.51 -6.84 9.59
C LYS A 7 -31.17 -6.36 10.15
N ARG A 8 -31.07 -6.33 11.48
CA ARG A 8 -29.81 -6.22 12.21
C ARG A 8 -28.95 -7.43 11.84
N TYR A 9 -27.84 -7.19 11.15
CA TYR A 9 -26.81 -8.21 10.98
C TYR A 9 -26.27 -8.56 12.38
N SER A 10 -26.40 -9.84 12.72
CA SER A 10 -26.01 -10.42 14.00
C SER A 10 -24.52 -10.23 14.25
N THR A 11 -24.23 -9.58 15.38
CA THR A 11 -22.91 -9.37 15.97
C THR A 11 -22.34 -10.69 16.50
N ALA A 12 -21.50 -11.35 15.69
CA ALA A 12 -20.36 -12.09 16.23
C ALA A 12 -19.13 -11.20 16.00
N GLN A 13 -18.99 -10.16 16.84
CA GLN A 13 -17.79 -9.33 16.85
C GLN A 13 -16.65 -10.21 17.37
N ALA A 14 -15.81 -10.72 16.46
CA ALA A 14 -14.45 -11.04 16.84
C ALA A 14 -13.89 -9.80 17.54
N ALA A 15 -13.38 -9.96 18.76
CA ALA A 15 -12.74 -8.86 19.47
C ALA A 15 -11.68 -8.26 18.51
N PRO A 16 -11.58 -6.91 18.42
CA PRO A 16 -10.51 -6.28 17.65
C PRO A 16 -9.18 -6.97 17.98
N PHE A 17 -8.36 -7.28 16.97
CA PHE A 17 -7.06 -7.97 17.14
C PHE A 17 -6.24 -7.44 18.33
N ARG A 18 -6.34 -6.13 18.60
CA ARG A 18 -5.79 -5.42 19.78
C ARG A 18 -6.25 -5.98 21.14
N LEU A 19 -7.55 -6.20 21.31
CA LEU A 19 -8.17 -6.67 22.56
C LEU A 19 -7.88 -8.15 22.85
N GLN A 20 -7.62 -8.94 21.81
CA GLN A 20 -7.38 -10.37 21.96
C GLN A 20 -5.98 -10.69 22.49
N TYR A 21 -5.01 -9.79 22.33
CA TYR A 21 -3.59 -10.13 22.48
C TYR A 21 -2.76 -9.18 23.36
N GLY A 22 -3.37 -8.19 24.02
CA GLY A 22 -2.68 -7.33 24.99
C GLY A 22 -1.60 -6.43 24.38
N VAL A 23 -1.64 -6.18 23.06
CA VAL A 23 -0.69 -5.28 22.40
C VAL A 23 -1.08 -3.83 22.68
N ARG A 24 -0.08 -2.98 22.93
CA ARG A 24 -0.30 -1.55 23.21
C ARG A 24 -1.10 -0.88 22.09
N PRO A 25 -1.99 0.08 22.41
CA PRO A 25 -2.67 0.88 21.40
C PRO A 25 -1.67 1.68 20.56
N SER A 26 -2.01 1.90 19.28
CA SER A 26 -1.29 2.83 18.41
C SER A 26 -1.31 4.24 19.01
N GLN A 27 -0.20 4.97 18.86
CA GLN A 27 -0.11 6.38 19.22
C GLN A 27 -0.17 7.30 18.00
N LEU A 28 -0.25 6.75 16.79
CA LEU A 28 -0.27 7.52 15.55
C LEU A 28 -1.59 8.29 15.42
N GLU A 29 -1.49 9.51 14.91
CA GLU A 29 -2.68 10.26 14.53
C GLU A 29 -3.22 9.72 13.21
N SER A 30 -4.55 9.63 13.11
CA SER A 30 -5.22 9.31 11.85
C SER A 30 -6.02 10.50 11.35
N LYS A 31 -6.06 10.65 10.03
CA LYS A 31 -6.82 11.70 9.36
C LYS A 31 -7.40 11.15 8.07
N ALA A 32 -8.62 11.58 7.76
CA ALA A 32 -9.25 11.33 6.47
C ALA A 32 -9.09 12.54 5.56
N HIS A 33 -9.07 12.31 4.26
CA HIS A 33 -9.04 13.35 3.25
C HIS A 33 -10.28 14.25 3.38
N SER A 34 -10.09 15.56 3.20
CA SER A 34 -11.13 16.57 3.43
C SER A 34 -12.38 16.41 2.55
N LEU A 35 -12.24 15.85 1.34
CA LEU A 35 -13.37 15.53 0.47
C LEU A 35 -14.30 14.44 1.03
N GLY A 36 -13.83 13.61 1.97
CA GLY A 36 -14.52 12.38 2.35
C GLY A 36 -14.32 11.26 1.33
N TRP A 37 -14.46 10.01 1.77
CA TRP A 37 -14.20 8.85 0.91
C TRP A 37 -15.31 8.63 -0.12
N GLU A 38 -16.55 9.02 0.19
CA GLU A 38 -17.71 8.90 -0.70
C GLU A 38 -17.55 9.78 -1.95
N ALA A 39 -17.03 11.00 -1.79
CA ALA A 39 -16.78 11.91 -2.90
C ALA A 39 -15.64 11.40 -3.80
N ILE A 40 -14.57 10.88 -3.18
CA ILE A 40 -13.46 10.24 -3.89
C ILE A 40 -13.97 9.01 -4.67
N GLN A 41 -14.85 8.23 -4.06
CA GLN A 41 -15.48 7.08 -4.68
C GLN A 41 -16.27 7.46 -5.93
N ALA A 42 -17.14 8.45 -5.81
CA ALA A 42 -17.95 8.95 -6.92
C ALA A 42 -17.10 9.51 -8.07
N LEU A 43 -15.90 10.03 -7.76
CA LEU A 43 -14.97 10.58 -8.74
C LEU A 43 -14.19 9.48 -9.50
N VAL A 44 -13.77 8.42 -8.81
CA VAL A 44 -12.76 7.48 -9.34
C VAL A 44 -13.36 6.15 -9.79
N GLU A 45 -14.26 5.56 -9.00
CA GLU A 45 -14.75 4.20 -9.24
C GLU A 45 -15.58 4.03 -10.52
N PRO A 46 -16.37 5.02 -11.00
CA PRO A 46 -17.08 4.87 -12.28
C PRO A 46 -16.17 4.51 -13.45
N SER A 47 -14.95 5.08 -13.50
CA SER A 47 -13.96 4.77 -14.53
C SER A 47 -13.55 3.29 -14.48
N PHE A 48 -13.27 2.73 -13.30
CA PHE A 48 -12.91 1.32 -13.18
C PHE A 48 -14.10 0.40 -13.46
N VAL A 49 -15.29 0.75 -12.98
CA VAL A 49 -16.53 0.00 -13.23
C VAL A 49 -16.86 -0.13 -14.71
N GLN A 50 -16.57 0.92 -15.49
CA GLN A 50 -16.84 0.98 -16.92
C GLN A 50 -15.75 0.28 -17.75
N HIS A 51 -14.49 0.38 -17.33
CA HIS A 51 -13.35 0.10 -18.21
C HIS A 51 -12.49 -1.09 -17.78
N TRP A 52 -12.45 -1.41 -16.49
CA TRP A 52 -11.69 -2.57 -16.02
C TRP A 52 -12.40 -3.87 -16.41
N GLN A 53 -11.67 -4.79 -17.01
CA GLN A 53 -12.18 -6.08 -17.47
C GLN A 53 -12.27 -7.07 -16.31
N PHE A 54 -13.30 -6.94 -15.47
CA PHE A 54 -13.61 -7.94 -14.45
C PHE A 54 -14.00 -9.28 -15.10
N SER A 55 -13.45 -10.38 -14.59
CA SER A 55 -13.78 -11.75 -15.02
C SER A 55 -15.23 -12.14 -14.71
N SER A 56 -15.86 -11.46 -13.74
CA SER A 56 -17.25 -11.70 -13.35
C SER A 56 -17.86 -10.53 -12.57
N GLU A 57 -19.20 -10.49 -12.51
CA GLU A 57 -19.93 -9.57 -11.62
C GLU A 57 -19.59 -9.78 -10.14
N LYS A 58 -19.18 -11.00 -9.74
CA LYS A 58 -18.71 -11.29 -8.38
C LYS A 58 -17.39 -10.57 -8.11
N GLU A 59 -16.44 -10.62 -9.04
CA GLU A 59 -15.16 -9.91 -8.91
C GLU A 59 -15.36 -8.40 -8.87
N LYS A 60 -16.22 -7.86 -9.75
CA LYS A 60 -16.59 -6.44 -9.74
C LYS A 60 -17.17 -5.99 -8.40
N LYS A 61 -18.13 -6.74 -7.85
CA LYS A 61 -18.69 -6.46 -6.51
C LYS A 61 -17.63 -6.59 -5.41
N GLY A 62 -16.74 -7.57 -5.55
CA GLY A 62 -15.60 -7.76 -4.66
C GLY A 62 -14.69 -6.54 -4.63
N PHE A 63 -14.28 -6.05 -5.80
CA PHE A 63 -13.48 -4.84 -5.96
C PHE A 63 -14.10 -3.62 -5.28
N LEU A 64 -15.38 -3.34 -5.52
CA LEU A 64 -16.08 -2.21 -4.88
C LEU A 64 -16.19 -2.38 -3.36
N ALA A 65 -16.25 -3.61 -2.86
CA ALA A 65 -16.28 -3.90 -1.43
C ALA A 65 -14.91 -3.75 -0.73
N LEU A 66 -13.80 -3.72 -1.47
CA LEU A 66 -12.45 -3.52 -0.88
C LEU A 66 -12.30 -2.14 -0.22
N GLY A 67 -13.14 -1.19 -0.62
CA GLY A 67 -13.16 0.16 -0.05
C GLY A 67 -11.88 0.94 -0.34
N PHE A 68 -11.33 0.80 -1.54
CA PHE A 68 -10.08 1.47 -1.92
C PHE A 68 -10.18 3.00 -1.85
N SER A 69 -11.35 3.61 -2.11
CA SER A 69 -11.54 5.06 -1.93
C SER A 69 -11.43 5.48 -0.47
N ARG A 70 -11.91 4.61 0.44
CA ARG A 70 -11.80 4.79 1.88
C ARG A 70 -10.37 4.57 2.36
N ALA A 71 -9.67 3.57 1.82
CA ALA A 71 -8.25 3.37 2.06
C ALA A 71 -7.46 4.61 1.63
N PHE A 72 -7.64 5.06 0.39
CA PHE A 72 -6.98 6.25 -0.16
C PHE A 72 -7.22 7.50 0.71
N SER A 73 -8.46 7.73 1.14
CA SER A 73 -8.81 8.85 2.03
C SER A 73 -8.01 8.85 3.33
N GLN A 74 -7.69 7.66 3.87
CA GLN A 74 -6.91 7.50 5.09
C GLN A 74 -5.40 7.50 4.84
N PHE A 75 -4.95 7.00 3.69
CA PHE A 75 -3.52 6.86 3.37
C PHE A 75 -2.92 8.20 2.92
N PHE A 76 -3.71 8.99 2.18
CA PHE A 76 -3.26 10.23 1.56
C PHE A 76 -4.17 11.42 1.90
N PRO A 77 -4.43 11.70 3.19
CA PRO A 77 -5.35 12.76 3.59
C PRO A 77 -4.85 14.17 3.25
N LEU A 78 -3.59 14.31 2.84
CA LEU A 78 -2.93 15.56 2.48
C LEU A 78 -2.84 15.80 0.96
N THR A 79 -3.41 14.89 0.16
CA THR A 79 -3.53 15.07 -1.29
C THR A 79 -4.33 16.34 -1.60
N LEU A 80 -3.90 17.07 -2.63
CA LEU A 80 -4.64 18.23 -3.12
C LEU A 80 -5.88 17.76 -3.89
N VAL A 81 -7.00 18.48 -3.76
CA VAL A 81 -8.30 18.11 -4.36
C VAL A 81 -8.17 17.84 -5.85
N GLU A 82 -7.46 18.70 -6.57
CA GLU A 82 -7.19 18.61 -8.00
C GLU A 82 -6.27 17.45 -8.41
N ARG A 83 -5.55 16.84 -7.45
CA ARG A 83 -4.67 15.68 -7.67
C ARG A 83 -5.30 14.37 -7.20
N VAL A 84 -6.46 14.39 -6.54
CA VAL A 84 -7.11 13.20 -5.97
C VAL A 84 -7.37 12.13 -7.04
N GLU A 85 -7.97 12.51 -8.17
CA GLU A 85 -8.38 11.53 -9.18
C GLU A 85 -7.19 10.73 -9.71
N ALA A 86 -6.15 11.41 -10.17
CA ALA A 86 -4.95 10.78 -10.73
C ALA A 86 -4.19 9.95 -9.68
N THR A 87 -4.01 10.49 -8.47
CA THR A 87 -3.31 9.79 -7.37
C THR A 87 -4.08 8.53 -6.94
N CYS A 88 -5.41 8.61 -6.85
CA CYS A 88 -6.25 7.49 -6.46
C CYS A 88 -6.31 6.41 -7.56
N LYS A 89 -6.45 6.81 -8.84
CA LYS A 89 -6.37 5.87 -9.97
C LYS A 89 -5.04 5.12 -9.98
N MET A 90 -3.93 5.81 -9.76
CA MET A 90 -2.61 5.18 -9.72
C MET A 90 -2.47 4.20 -8.55
N HIS A 91 -2.98 4.56 -7.37
CA HIS A 91 -3.01 3.66 -6.21
C HIS A 91 -3.82 2.38 -6.50
N TYR A 92 -4.99 2.51 -7.13
CA TYR A 92 -5.85 1.39 -7.51
C TYR A 92 -5.15 0.45 -8.49
N LEU A 93 -4.54 1.02 -9.53
CA LEU A 93 -3.83 0.25 -10.55
C LEU A 93 -2.67 -0.53 -9.94
N ALA A 94 -1.91 0.06 -9.01
CA ALA A 94 -0.84 -0.66 -8.31
C ALA A 94 -1.36 -1.90 -7.54
N LEU A 95 -2.51 -1.79 -6.85
CA LEU A 95 -3.11 -2.91 -6.13
C LEU A 95 -3.72 -3.97 -7.05
N LEU A 96 -4.32 -3.56 -8.17
CA LEU A 96 -4.86 -4.49 -9.16
C LEU A 96 -3.76 -5.25 -9.91
N ILE A 97 -2.63 -4.59 -10.16
CA ILE A 97 -1.45 -5.21 -10.77
C ILE A 97 -0.81 -6.22 -9.80
N ASP A 98 -0.70 -5.89 -8.52
CA ASP A 98 -0.29 -6.82 -7.45
C ASP A 98 -1.15 -8.11 -7.46
N ASP A 99 -2.49 -7.97 -7.50
CA ASP A 99 -3.40 -9.13 -7.59
C ASP A 99 -3.28 -9.94 -8.90
N GLN A 100 -2.76 -9.34 -9.98
CA GLN A 100 -2.48 -10.06 -11.23
C GLN A 100 -1.17 -10.86 -11.13
N LEU A 101 -0.13 -10.28 -10.54
CA LEU A 101 1.17 -10.92 -10.36
C LEU A 101 1.05 -12.21 -9.52
N ASP A 102 0.23 -12.21 -8.47
CA ASP A 102 -0.02 -13.39 -7.62
C ASP A 102 -0.46 -14.64 -8.43
N LYS A 103 -1.10 -14.45 -9.58
CA LYS A 103 -1.68 -15.53 -10.40
C LYS A 103 -0.71 -16.07 -11.46
N MET A 104 0.47 -15.48 -11.59
CA MET A 104 1.42 -15.76 -12.67
C MET A 104 2.54 -16.72 -12.22
N ASN A 105 3.08 -17.48 -13.17
CA ASN A 105 4.37 -18.16 -12.99
C ASN A 105 5.53 -17.16 -13.21
N ALA A 106 6.76 -17.57 -12.91
CA ALA A 106 7.93 -16.70 -13.00
C ALA A 106 8.15 -16.11 -14.41
N ALA A 107 7.95 -16.89 -15.48
CA ALA A 107 8.18 -16.41 -16.85
C ALA A 107 7.13 -15.36 -17.26
N ASP A 108 5.87 -15.59 -16.90
CA ASP A 108 4.78 -14.65 -17.17
C ASP A 108 4.93 -13.36 -16.36
N MET A 109 5.32 -13.46 -15.07
CA MET A 109 5.60 -12.30 -14.23
C MET A 109 6.69 -11.40 -14.83
N LEU A 110 7.78 -11.99 -15.31
CA LEU A 110 8.89 -11.23 -15.91
C LEU A 110 8.44 -10.53 -17.20
N SER A 111 7.75 -11.24 -18.09
CA SER A 111 7.27 -10.69 -19.35
C SER A 111 6.24 -9.57 -19.13
N TYR A 112 5.31 -9.80 -18.22
CA TYR A 112 4.29 -8.84 -17.82
C TYR A 112 4.90 -7.59 -17.18
N ARG A 113 5.83 -7.76 -16.22
CA ARG A 113 6.58 -6.65 -15.60
C ARG A 113 7.24 -5.78 -16.65
N GLU A 114 8.02 -6.37 -17.55
CA GLU A 114 8.79 -5.59 -18.53
C GLU A 114 7.85 -4.75 -19.41
N LEU A 115 6.76 -5.33 -19.90
CA LEU A 115 5.76 -4.61 -20.68
C LEU A 115 5.15 -3.44 -19.89
N ILE A 116 4.64 -3.71 -18.68
CA ILE A 116 4.01 -2.69 -17.83
C ILE A 116 5.00 -1.55 -17.50
N MET A 117 6.27 -1.87 -17.27
CA MET A 117 7.31 -0.86 -17.04
C MET A 117 7.60 0.00 -18.28
N GLN A 118 7.62 -0.59 -19.48
CA GLN A 118 7.78 0.20 -20.71
C GLN A 118 6.60 1.14 -20.95
N ILE A 119 5.37 0.66 -20.73
CA ILE A 119 4.15 1.48 -20.83
C ILE A 119 4.18 2.59 -19.77
N ALA A 120 4.51 2.25 -18.53
CA ALA A 120 4.60 3.22 -17.44
C ALA A 120 5.58 4.34 -17.74
N ARG A 121 6.70 4.04 -18.42
CA ARG A 121 7.71 5.02 -18.87
C ARG A 121 7.35 5.76 -20.15
N GLY A 122 6.24 5.42 -20.82
CA GLY A 122 5.86 5.98 -22.12
C GLY A 122 6.78 5.52 -23.26
N LYS A 123 7.47 4.38 -23.10
CA LYS A 123 8.37 3.78 -24.11
C LYS A 123 7.68 2.74 -24.99
N ALA A 124 6.51 2.28 -24.58
CA ALA A 124 5.63 1.42 -25.36
C ALA A 124 4.23 2.03 -25.39
N GLU A 125 3.57 1.92 -26.54
CA GLU A 125 2.15 2.25 -26.67
C GLU A 125 1.31 1.15 -26.01
N PRO A 126 0.24 1.50 -25.28
CA PRO A 126 -0.63 0.50 -24.69
C PRO A 126 -1.52 -0.15 -25.76
N ASP A 127 -1.78 -1.45 -25.63
CA ASP A 127 -2.88 -2.07 -26.36
C ASP A 127 -4.21 -1.58 -25.79
N ARG A 128 -4.98 -0.84 -26.61
CA ARG A 128 -6.27 -0.27 -26.21
C ARG A 128 -7.37 -1.33 -25.97
N SER A 129 -7.13 -2.58 -26.34
CA SER A 129 -7.98 -3.72 -26.00
C SER A 129 -7.69 -4.31 -24.61
N ILE A 130 -6.53 -4.00 -24.02
CA ILE A 130 -6.09 -4.50 -22.71
C ILE A 130 -6.24 -3.40 -21.66
N CYS A 131 -7.23 -3.53 -20.77
CA CYS A 131 -7.63 -2.45 -19.85
C CYS A 131 -6.49 -1.91 -18.97
N VAL A 132 -5.67 -2.79 -18.39
CA VAL A 132 -4.59 -2.39 -17.48
C VAL A 132 -3.55 -1.52 -18.19
N GLU A 133 -3.22 -1.82 -19.44
CA GLU A 133 -2.19 -1.12 -20.21
C GLU A 133 -2.61 0.34 -20.45
N TRP A 134 -3.77 0.54 -21.07
CA TRP A 134 -4.18 1.89 -21.44
C TRP A 134 -4.65 2.71 -20.25
N MET A 135 -5.28 2.10 -19.23
CA MET A 135 -5.66 2.82 -18.01
C MET A 135 -4.43 3.30 -17.25
N LEU A 136 -3.36 2.48 -17.19
CA LEU A 136 -2.08 2.87 -16.62
C LEU A 136 -1.43 4.01 -17.42
N PHE A 137 -1.34 3.85 -18.74
CA PHE A 137 -0.77 4.87 -19.61
C PHE A 137 -1.49 6.21 -19.46
N ASP A 138 -2.82 6.24 -19.62
CA ASP A 138 -3.60 7.47 -19.58
C ASP A 138 -3.57 8.12 -18.18
N THR A 139 -3.58 7.32 -17.10
CA THR A 139 -3.43 7.82 -15.73
C THR A 139 -2.07 8.50 -15.55
N LEU A 140 -0.98 7.86 -15.96
CA LEU A 140 0.36 8.43 -15.84
C LEU A 140 0.57 9.63 -16.77
N GLN A 141 -0.04 9.66 -17.96
CA GLN A 141 -0.04 10.85 -18.81
C GLN A 141 -0.78 12.03 -18.18
N SER A 142 -1.91 11.77 -17.51
CA SER A 142 -2.60 12.80 -16.73
C SER A 142 -1.70 13.32 -15.60
N MET A 143 -1.00 12.44 -14.88
CA MET A 143 -0.06 12.84 -13.83
C MET A 143 1.08 13.70 -14.36
N ARG A 144 1.68 13.32 -15.50
CA ARG A 144 2.71 14.11 -16.20
C ARG A 144 2.23 15.50 -16.61
N THR A 145 1.00 15.58 -17.10
CA THR A 145 0.37 16.85 -17.47
C THR A 145 0.18 17.76 -16.25
N ILE A 146 -0.10 17.19 -15.08
CA ILE A 146 -0.23 17.92 -13.81
C ILE A 146 1.15 18.38 -13.30
N ASP A 147 2.14 17.49 -13.28
CA ASP A 147 3.48 17.74 -12.74
C ASP A 147 4.48 16.69 -13.24
N GLU A 148 5.18 16.98 -14.34
CA GLU A 148 6.13 16.06 -14.98
C GLU A 148 7.24 15.62 -14.03
N ALA A 149 7.76 16.53 -13.20
CA ALA A 149 8.89 16.24 -12.32
C ALA A 149 8.51 15.21 -11.24
N LEU A 150 7.37 15.40 -10.57
CA LEU A 150 6.89 14.45 -9.56
C LEU A 150 6.37 13.16 -10.19
N ALA A 151 5.70 13.24 -11.35
CA ALA A 151 5.22 12.07 -12.08
C ALA A 151 6.39 11.17 -12.54
N SER A 152 7.47 11.75 -13.06
CA SER A 152 8.67 11.00 -13.46
C SER A 152 9.30 10.24 -12.28
N VAL A 153 9.42 10.86 -11.11
CA VAL A 153 9.91 10.18 -9.89
C VAL A 153 8.98 9.04 -9.48
N LEU A 154 7.67 9.26 -9.56
CA LEU A 154 6.68 8.25 -9.24
C LEU A 154 6.72 7.04 -10.18
N VAL A 155 6.90 7.26 -11.48
CA VAL A 155 7.02 6.19 -12.49
C VAL A 155 8.19 5.28 -12.17
N GLU A 156 9.35 5.83 -11.82
CA GLU A 156 10.51 5.02 -11.42
C GLU A 156 10.30 4.31 -10.07
N GLY A 157 9.60 4.96 -9.13
CA GLY A 157 9.17 4.33 -7.88
C GLY A 157 8.24 3.12 -8.12
N PHE A 158 7.28 3.26 -9.04
CA PHE A 158 6.39 2.19 -9.46
C PHE A 158 7.13 1.07 -10.19
N CYS A 159 8.08 1.39 -11.08
CA CYS A 159 8.90 0.40 -11.75
C CYS A 159 9.75 -0.40 -10.74
N THR A 160 10.31 0.28 -9.74
CA THR A 160 11.04 -0.37 -8.65
C THR A 160 10.13 -1.35 -7.90
N LEU A 161 8.91 -0.96 -7.54
CA LEU A 161 7.92 -1.85 -6.91
C LEU A 161 7.73 -3.16 -7.72
N LEU A 162 7.48 -3.06 -9.03
CA LEU A 162 7.27 -4.25 -9.88
C LEU A 162 8.52 -5.14 -10.00
N GLN A 163 9.70 -4.54 -10.06
CA GLN A 163 10.96 -5.29 -10.06
C GLN A 163 11.12 -6.10 -8.77
N MET A 164 10.72 -5.53 -7.64
CA MET A 164 10.85 -6.18 -6.33
C MET A 164 9.84 -7.30 -6.14
N GLN A 165 8.58 -7.07 -6.52
CA GLN A 165 7.50 -8.08 -6.41
C GLN A 165 7.76 -9.33 -7.27
N THR A 166 8.57 -9.21 -8.31
CA THR A 166 8.92 -10.31 -9.25
C THR A 166 10.35 -10.80 -9.08
N ALA A 167 11.05 -10.34 -8.05
CA ALA A 167 12.47 -10.63 -7.85
C ALA A 167 12.66 -12.09 -7.36
N PRO A 168 13.61 -12.86 -7.93
CA PRO A 168 13.85 -14.23 -7.50
C PRO A 168 14.27 -14.33 -6.03
N GLU A 169 14.86 -13.27 -5.46
CA GLU A 169 15.27 -13.19 -4.06
C GLU A 169 14.11 -13.42 -3.08
N ARG A 170 12.85 -13.19 -3.48
CA ARG A 170 11.66 -13.50 -2.68
C ARG A 170 11.62 -14.96 -2.25
N THR A 171 12.18 -15.86 -3.06
CA THR A 171 12.21 -17.31 -2.76
C THR A 171 13.43 -17.74 -1.95
N ILE A 172 14.47 -16.91 -1.88
CA ILE A 172 15.79 -17.24 -1.31
C ILE A 172 15.94 -16.68 0.11
N ILE A 173 15.32 -15.54 0.41
CA ILE A 173 15.39 -14.93 1.74
C ILE A 173 14.62 -15.80 2.76
N LYS A 174 15.32 -16.27 3.80
CA LYS A 174 14.76 -17.12 4.87
C LYS A 174 14.91 -16.54 6.28
N HIS A 175 15.54 -15.38 6.42
CA HIS A 175 15.82 -14.76 7.72
C HIS A 175 15.16 -13.39 7.85
N LEU A 176 14.70 -13.07 9.06
CA LEU A 176 13.87 -11.91 9.34
C LEU A 176 14.60 -10.60 9.06
N GLY A 177 15.88 -10.48 9.40
CA GLY A 177 16.67 -9.26 9.12
C GLY A 177 16.69 -8.91 7.62
N PRO A 178 17.24 -9.78 6.77
CA PRO A 178 17.22 -9.60 5.31
C PRO A 178 15.81 -9.47 4.72
N TYR A 179 14.83 -10.17 5.30
CA TYR A 179 13.43 -10.03 4.92
C TYR A 179 12.93 -8.59 5.13
N LEU A 180 13.12 -8.03 6.32
CA LEU A 180 12.65 -6.68 6.65
C LEU A 180 13.27 -5.62 5.75
N GLU A 181 14.57 -5.71 5.47
CA GLU A 181 15.27 -4.80 4.56
C GLU A 181 14.71 -4.85 3.13
N ARG A 182 14.46 -6.07 2.63
CA ARG A 182 13.90 -6.28 1.29
C ARG A 182 12.44 -5.84 1.23
N ARG A 183 11.66 -6.14 2.28
CA ARG A 183 10.22 -5.95 2.33
C ARG A 183 9.83 -4.49 2.25
N GLU A 184 10.66 -3.56 2.74
CA GLU A 184 10.42 -2.12 2.62
C GLU A 184 10.22 -1.70 1.15
N ILE A 185 11.05 -2.20 0.24
CA ILE A 185 10.98 -1.84 -1.17
C ILE A 185 9.89 -2.65 -1.88
N ASP A 186 9.74 -3.93 -1.52
CA ASP A 186 8.72 -4.84 -2.03
C ASP A 186 7.28 -4.41 -1.69
N VAL A 187 7.05 -3.83 -0.51
CA VAL A 187 5.76 -3.23 -0.13
C VAL A 187 5.56 -1.83 -0.74
N GLY A 188 6.57 -1.33 -1.46
CA GLY A 188 6.45 -0.15 -2.32
C GLY A 188 6.96 1.16 -1.73
N ARG A 189 7.99 1.17 -0.87
CA ARG A 189 8.61 2.41 -0.34
C ARG A 189 8.79 3.48 -1.41
N SER A 190 9.51 3.16 -2.48
CA SER A 190 9.80 4.13 -3.56
C SER A 190 8.55 4.64 -4.27
N PHE A 191 7.52 3.81 -4.40
CA PHE A 191 6.25 4.18 -5.05
C PHE A 191 5.41 5.09 -4.15
N TYR A 192 5.15 4.67 -2.92
CA TYR A 192 4.26 5.39 -2.01
C TYR A 192 4.86 6.70 -1.51
N THR A 193 6.18 6.80 -1.28
CA THR A 193 6.82 8.08 -0.95
C THR A 193 6.68 9.08 -2.10
N ALA A 194 6.89 8.63 -3.34
CA ALA A 194 6.68 9.46 -4.53
C ALA A 194 5.20 9.82 -4.72
N LEU A 195 4.26 8.90 -4.43
CA LEU A 195 2.82 9.14 -4.51
C LEU A 195 2.32 10.15 -3.46
N ILE A 196 2.83 10.09 -2.23
CA ILE A 196 2.58 11.13 -1.20
C ILE A 196 3.04 12.49 -1.72
N ARG A 197 4.27 12.57 -2.24
CA ARG A 197 4.84 13.82 -2.76
C ARG A 197 4.05 14.35 -3.95
N PHE A 198 3.68 13.49 -4.90
CA PHE A 198 2.83 13.86 -6.03
C PHE A 198 1.49 14.39 -5.54
N GLY A 199 0.75 13.62 -4.73
CA GLY A 199 -0.58 13.99 -4.26
C GLY A 199 -0.59 15.31 -3.49
N ALA A 200 0.40 15.51 -2.61
CA ALA A 200 0.51 16.69 -1.75
C ALA A 200 1.29 17.87 -2.36
N ASN A 201 1.79 17.73 -3.60
CA ASN A 201 2.66 18.66 -4.33
C ASN A 201 3.93 19.07 -3.55
N LEU A 202 4.75 18.09 -3.18
CA LEU A 202 5.93 18.27 -2.32
C LEU A 202 7.23 18.11 -3.11
N HIS A 203 7.91 19.23 -3.36
CA HIS A 203 9.19 19.30 -4.04
C HIS A 203 10.33 19.34 -3.02
N LEU A 204 10.69 18.16 -2.53
CA LEU A 204 11.83 17.96 -1.64
C LEU A 204 13.13 17.85 -2.43
N SER A 205 14.15 18.54 -1.97
CA SER A 205 15.52 18.45 -2.50
C SER A 205 16.17 17.10 -2.17
N PRO A 206 17.24 16.71 -2.89
CA PRO A 206 17.98 15.48 -2.56
C PRO A 206 18.48 15.43 -1.10
N SER A 207 18.89 16.57 -0.54
CA SER A 207 19.34 16.64 0.86
C SER A 207 18.19 16.39 1.84
N GLU A 208 17.00 16.92 1.57
CA GLU A 208 15.83 16.71 2.42
C GLU A 208 15.33 15.27 2.35
N LEU A 209 15.35 14.66 1.17
CA LEU A 209 15.04 13.23 0.99
C LEU A 209 16.06 12.35 1.73
N GLN A 210 17.34 12.74 1.72
CA GLN A 210 18.36 12.04 2.49
C GLN A 210 18.09 12.14 3.99
N GLN A 211 17.67 13.30 4.49
CA GLN A 211 17.30 13.49 5.90
C GLN A 211 16.09 12.64 6.31
N THR A 212 15.13 12.43 5.42
CA THR A 212 13.92 11.64 5.71
C THR A 212 14.07 10.14 5.44
N SER A 213 15.18 9.68 4.88
CA SER A 213 15.40 8.28 4.50
C SER A 213 15.20 7.29 5.64
N ALA A 214 15.65 7.62 6.86
CA ALA A 214 15.43 6.78 8.03
C ALA A 214 13.95 6.67 8.41
N LEU A 215 13.21 7.79 8.34
CA LEU A 215 11.77 7.79 8.59
C LEU A 215 11.01 6.96 7.56
N GLU A 216 11.38 7.07 6.28
CA GLU A 216 10.82 6.24 5.21
C GLU A 216 11.07 4.76 5.49
N SER A 217 12.32 4.38 5.82
CA SER A 217 12.64 3.00 6.16
C SER A 217 11.78 2.47 7.31
N THR A 218 11.63 3.23 8.40
CA THR A 218 10.77 2.87 9.54
C THR A 218 9.31 2.73 9.13
N ALA A 219 8.77 3.70 8.38
CA ALA A 219 7.37 3.69 7.95
C ALA A 219 7.03 2.51 7.03
N PHE A 220 7.93 2.16 6.10
CA PHE A 220 7.70 1.05 5.18
C PHE A 220 8.00 -0.31 5.78
N ARG A 221 8.87 -0.38 6.79
CA ARG A 221 9.01 -1.58 7.61
C ARG A 221 7.74 -1.84 8.42
N PHE A 222 7.16 -0.79 9.00
CA PHE A 222 5.85 -0.87 9.65
C PHE A 222 4.79 -1.34 8.67
N MET A 223 4.72 -0.71 7.49
CA MET A 223 3.73 -1.02 6.46
C MET A 223 3.79 -2.48 6.01
N GLY A 224 5.01 -2.97 5.71
CA GLY A 224 5.24 -4.36 5.30
C GLY A 224 4.82 -5.35 6.38
N VAL A 225 5.34 -5.20 7.60
CA VAL A 225 5.03 -6.11 8.71
C VAL A 225 3.54 -6.08 9.08
N LEU A 226 2.92 -4.90 9.07
CA LEU A 226 1.51 -4.78 9.38
C LEU A 226 0.65 -5.45 8.31
N ASN A 227 0.98 -5.22 7.03
CA ASN A 227 0.32 -5.91 5.93
C ASN A 227 0.42 -7.42 6.13
N ASP A 228 1.62 -7.96 6.33
CA ASP A 228 1.85 -9.39 6.56
C ASP A 228 1.02 -9.96 7.72
N VAL A 229 0.86 -9.22 8.82
CA VAL A 229 0.05 -9.67 9.98
C VAL A 229 -1.41 -9.88 9.59
N PHE A 230 -2.00 -8.93 8.86
CA PHE A 230 -3.41 -8.96 8.49
C PHE A 230 -3.67 -9.81 7.23
N SER A 231 -2.78 -9.80 6.25
CA SER A 231 -2.94 -10.51 4.99
C SER A 231 -2.57 -11.99 5.06
N TRP A 232 -1.83 -12.43 6.10
CA TRP A 232 -1.29 -13.79 6.17
C TRP A 232 -2.30 -14.90 5.89
N ASP A 233 -3.51 -14.83 6.47
CA ASP A 233 -4.48 -15.92 6.31
C ASP A 233 -5.01 -15.98 4.87
N LYS A 234 -5.15 -14.82 4.20
CA LYS A 234 -5.50 -14.71 2.78
C LYS A 234 -4.38 -15.27 1.91
N GLU A 235 -3.14 -14.83 2.12
CA GLU A 235 -1.97 -15.22 1.33
C GLU A 235 -1.67 -16.72 1.47
N TRP A 236 -1.70 -17.23 2.70
CA TRP A 236 -1.48 -18.65 2.97
C TRP A 236 -2.54 -19.52 2.30
N LYS A 237 -3.82 -19.12 2.38
CA LYS A 237 -4.90 -19.82 1.68
C LYS A 237 -4.71 -19.78 0.16
N ALA A 238 -4.37 -18.62 -0.41
CA ALA A 238 -4.14 -18.48 -1.84
C ALA A 238 -3.01 -19.41 -2.32
N TYR A 239 -1.91 -19.46 -1.58
CA TYR A 239 -0.79 -20.36 -1.87
C TYR A 239 -1.16 -21.85 -1.79
N GLN A 240 -1.98 -22.23 -0.79
CA GLN A 240 -2.47 -23.60 -0.63
C GLN A 240 -3.42 -24.03 -1.76
N GLU A 241 -4.26 -23.11 -2.25
CA GLU A 241 -5.20 -23.38 -3.35
C GLU A 241 -4.50 -23.36 -4.71
N HIS A 242 -3.53 -22.46 -4.90
CA HIS A 242 -2.82 -22.24 -6.16
C HIS A 242 -1.35 -21.92 -5.89
N SER A 243 -0.49 -22.94 -5.89
CA SER A 243 0.95 -22.78 -5.67
C SER A 243 1.71 -22.26 -6.90
N THR A 244 1.34 -21.06 -7.37
CA THR A 244 2.09 -20.32 -8.40
C THR A 244 3.37 -19.73 -7.81
N ASP A 245 4.32 -19.34 -8.67
CA ASP A 245 5.52 -18.62 -8.23
C ASP A 245 5.16 -17.24 -7.63
N GLY A 246 4.15 -16.56 -8.18
CA GLY A 246 3.66 -15.28 -7.65
C GLY A 246 3.05 -15.40 -6.25
N ALA A 247 2.36 -16.50 -5.95
CA ALA A 247 1.72 -16.72 -4.65
C ALA A 247 2.67 -17.28 -3.57
N GLN A 248 3.97 -17.44 -3.86
CA GLN A 248 4.93 -17.93 -2.87
C GLN A 248 4.94 -17.04 -1.62
N PRO A 249 4.83 -17.62 -0.40
CA PRO A 249 4.76 -16.83 0.83
C PRO A 249 6.01 -15.98 1.05
N PHE A 250 5.83 -14.65 1.03
CA PHE A 250 6.86 -13.68 1.35
C PHE A 250 6.40 -12.76 2.48
N SER A 251 6.33 -13.31 3.69
CA SER A 251 5.70 -12.70 4.88
C SER A 251 6.59 -12.81 6.13
N ALA A 252 6.70 -11.73 6.92
CA ALA A 252 7.37 -11.74 8.21
C ALA A 252 6.80 -12.79 9.17
N VAL A 253 5.48 -13.05 9.09
CA VAL A 253 4.80 -14.06 9.90
C VAL A 253 5.32 -15.46 9.56
N HIS A 254 5.48 -15.75 8.27
CA HIS A 254 6.00 -17.02 7.79
C HIS A 254 7.47 -17.19 8.15
N VAL A 255 8.31 -16.20 7.81
CA VAL A 255 9.75 -16.23 8.06
C VAL A 255 10.05 -16.43 9.54
N LEU A 256 9.41 -15.66 10.42
CA LEU A 256 9.59 -15.80 11.86
C LEU A 256 9.15 -17.17 12.38
N ALA A 257 8.04 -17.72 11.87
CA ALA A 257 7.57 -19.04 12.26
C ALA A 257 8.57 -20.14 11.86
N GLN A 258 9.17 -20.05 10.68
CA GLN A 258 10.20 -20.98 10.23
C GLN A 258 11.47 -20.89 11.08
N GLU A 259 11.90 -19.68 11.43
CA GLU A 259 13.12 -19.48 12.21
C GLU A 259 13.00 -19.89 13.68
N THR A 260 11.81 -19.75 14.27
CA THR A 260 11.60 -19.93 15.72
C THR A 260 10.83 -21.19 16.08
N GLY A 261 10.16 -21.83 15.12
CA GLY A 261 9.21 -22.92 15.37
C GLY A 261 7.92 -22.49 16.07
N LEU A 262 7.69 -21.19 16.25
CA LEU A 262 6.47 -20.67 16.86
C LEU A 262 5.27 -20.79 15.90
N PRO A 263 4.05 -20.99 16.41
CA PRO A 263 2.85 -21.04 15.58
C PRO A 263 2.51 -19.64 15.04
N TYR A 264 1.92 -19.57 13.83
CA TYR A 264 1.58 -18.29 13.18
C TYR A 264 0.83 -17.27 14.05
N PRO A 265 -0.15 -17.65 14.91
CA PRO A 265 -0.77 -16.69 15.81
C PRO A 265 0.20 -16.04 16.80
N ALA A 266 1.24 -16.75 17.25
CA ALA A 266 2.28 -16.17 18.10
C ALA A 266 3.18 -15.21 17.31
N CYS A 267 3.57 -15.59 16.09
CA CYS A 267 4.35 -14.72 15.20
C CYS A 267 3.61 -13.43 14.86
N LYS A 268 2.30 -13.50 14.56
CA LYS A 268 1.45 -12.32 14.35
C LYS A 268 1.46 -11.37 15.54
N ARG A 269 1.41 -11.88 16.77
CA ARG A 269 1.48 -11.04 17.98
C ARG A 269 2.82 -10.34 18.13
N LEU A 270 3.91 -11.07 17.94
CA LEU A 270 5.27 -10.51 18.02
C LEU A 270 5.48 -9.43 16.97
N MET A 271 5.08 -9.69 15.72
CA MET A 271 5.20 -8.76 14.61
C MET A 271 4.28 -7.53 14.77
N TYR A 272 3.07 -7.71 15.29
CA TYR A 272 2.19 -6.58 15.61
C TYR A 272 2.70 -5.73 16.78
N SER A 273 3.40 -6.34 17.76
CA SER A 273 4.10 -5.59 18.81
C SER A 273 5.30 -4.83 18.23
N TYR A 274 6.04 -5.45 17.30
CA TYR A 274 7.13 -4.78 16.59
C TYR A 274 6.66 -3.53 15.84
N CYS A 275 5.46 -3.56 15.24
CA CYS A 275 4.86 -2.35 14.66
C CYS A 275 4.72 -1.21 15.67
N ARG A 276 4.42 -1.47 16.96
CA ARG A 276 4.35 -0.39 17.97
C ARG A 276 5.70 0.20 18.29
N GLU A 277 6.76 -0.62 18.33
CA GLU A 277 8.12 -0.11 18.50
C GLU A 277 8.55 0.78 17.33
N LEU A 278 8.12 0.44 16.10
CA LEU A 278 8.38 1.27 14.93
C LEU A 278 7.67 2.65 14.99
N GLU A 279 6.52 2.77 15.64
CA GLU A 279 5.89 4.08 15.88
C GLU A 279 6.76 4.96 16.78
N LEU A 280 7.34 4.38 17.84
CA LEU A 280 8.22 5.09 18.75
C LEU A 280 9.50 5.53 18.04
N VAL A 281 10.09 4.64 17.23
CA VAL A 281 11.27 4.97 16.40
C VAL A 281 10.94 6.10 15.42
N LEU A 282 9.78 6.07 14.76
CA LEU A 282 9.37 7.15 13.85
C LEU A 282 9.29 8.49 14.58
N ALA A 283 8.64 8.52 15.75
CA ALA A 283 8.49 9.73 16.54
C ALA A 283 9.85 10.28 17.00
N GLN A 284 10.74 9.39 17.46
CA GLN A 284 12.09 9.75 17.87
C GLN A 284 12.90 10.32 16.69
N SER A 285 12.97 9.62 15.56
CA SER A 285 13.72 10.08 14.39
C SER A 285 13.17 11.41 13.84
N ALA A 286 11.85 11.63 13.92
CA ALA A 286 11.25 12.89 13.50
C ALA A 286 11.63 14.04 14.45
N ALA A 287 11.80 13.79 15.74
CA ALA A 287 12.30 14.77 16.69
C ALA A 287 13.79 15.09 16.44
N GLU A 288 14.62 14.07 16.20
CA GLU A 288 16.05 14.21 15.91
C GLU A 288 16.31 15.05 14.64
N ILE A 289 15.51 14.83 13.58
CA ILE A 289 15.60 15.62 12.35
C ILE A 289 15.21 17.08 12.59
N ARG A 290 14.17 17.35 13.41
CA ARG A 290 13.80 18.73 13.79
C ARG A 290 14.87 19.41 14.60
N GLU A 291 15.45 18.72 15.58
CA GLU A 291 16.52 19.24 16.41
C GLU A 291 17.76 19.59 15.56
N SER A 292 18.16 18.68 14.67
CA SER A 292 19.28 18.90 13.74
C SER A 292 19.04 20.08 12.79
N ALA A 293 17.79 20.43 12.51
CA ALA A 293 17.39 21.57 11.69
C ALA A 293 17.24 22.90 12.49
N GLY A 294 17.63 22.94 13.76
CA GLY A 294 17.48 24.14 14.60
C GLY A 294 16.08 24.31 15.21
N GLY A 295 15.32 23.22 15.31
CA GLY A 295 14.03 23.13 16.01
C GLY A 295 12.79 23.22 15.12
N THR A 296 12.92 23.55 13.83
CA THR A 296 11.77 23.63 12.90
C THR A 296 12.18 23.24 11.49
N LEU A 297 11.45 22.30 10.87
CA LEU A 297 11.68 21.92 9.48
C LEU A 297 10.97 22.86 8.51
N ARG A 298 11.41 22.84 7.25
CA ARG A 298 10.69 23.50 6.17
C ARG A 298 9.23 22.96 6.13
N PRO A 299 8.21 23.81 5.88
CA PRO A 299 6.81 23.37 5.92
C PRO A 299 6.49 22.16 5.03
N GLU A 300 7.14 22.04 3.86
CA GLU A 300 6.97 20.88 2.98
C GLU A 300 7.53 19.58 3.58
N MET A 301 8.66 19.66 4.30
CA MET A 301 9.20 18.51 5.03
C MET A 301 8.30 18.11 6.19
N GLU A 302 7.79 19.07 6.97
CA GLU A 302 6.80 18.75 8.02
C GLU A 302 5.57 18.05 7.45
N LYS A 303 5.04 18.57 6.32
CA LYS A 303 3.90 17.98 5.62
C LYS A 303 4.22 16.57 5.10
N TYR A 304 5.45 16.33 4.64
CA TYR A 304 5.90 15.03 4.19
C TYR A 304 6.04 14.01 5.33
N VAL A 305 6.70 14.39 6.43
CA VAL A 305 6.83 13.55 7.64
C VAL A 305 5.44 13.18 8.16
N LYS A 306 4.51 14.14 8.20
CA LYS A 306 3.13 13.85 8.61
C LYS A 306 2.39 12.96 7.60
N GLY A 307 2.70 13.08 6.31
CA GLY A 307 2.20 12.17 5.27
C GLY A 307 2.60 10.71 5.51
N LEU A 308 3.85 10.45 5.94
CA LEU A 308 4.31 9.11 6.31
C LEU A 308 3.56 8.57 7.54
N GLU A 309 3.35 9.40 8.57
CA GLU A 309 2.58 9.03 9.77
C GLU A 309 1.13 8.67 9.42
N TYR A 310 0.48 9.48 8.57
CA TYR A 310 -0.88 9.20 8.10
C TYR A 310 -0.96 7.95 7.22
N LEU A 311 0.06 7.65 6.41
CA LEU A 311 0.12 6.40 5.66
C LEU A 311 0.13 5.20 6.62
N MET A 312 0.96 5.24 7.68
CA MET A 312 1.04 4.18 8.69
C MET A 312 -0.28 3.99 9.46
N SER A 313 -0.89 5.06 9.95
CA SER A 313 -2.17 4.95 10.66
C SER A 313 -3.31 4.55 9.72
N GLY A 314 -3.30 5.06 8.49
CA GLY A 314 -4.27 4.75 7.45
C GLY A 314 -4.25 3.29 7.06
N ILE A 315 -3.07 2.71 6.79
CA ILE A 315 -2.96 1.29 6.43
C ILE A 315 -3.42 0.38 7.56
N GLU A 316 -3.15 0.74 8.82
CA GLU A 316 -3.67 -0.03 9.94
C GLU A 316 -5.19 -0.01 10.00
N LEU A 317 -5.78 1.18 9.88
CA LEU A 317 -7.23 1.31 9.87
C LEU A 317 -7.83 0.46 8.76
N TRP A 318 -7.38 0.62 7.52
CA TRP A 318 -7.86 -0.19 6.39
C TRP A 318 -7.70 -1.69 6.62
N SER A 319 -6.52 -2.13 7.07
CA SER A 319 -6.22 -3.54 7.30
C SER A 319 -7.15 -4.20 8.32
N GLN A 320 -7.63 -3.45 9.32
CA GLN A 320 -8.55 -3.97 10.32
C GLN A 320 -9.96 -4.23 9.78
N TRP A 321 -10.43 -3.47 8.77
CA TRP A 321 -11.81 -3.55 8.29
C TRP A 321 -11.98 -4.10 6.88
N THR A 322 -10.94 -4.07 6.04
CA THR A 322 -11.05 -4.45 4.63
C THR A 322 -11.49 -5.90 4.45
N PRO A 323 -12.48 -6.19 3.58
CA PRO A 323 -12.80 -7.56 3.19
C PRO A 323 -11.64 -8.28 2.49
N ARG A 324 -10.63 -7.56 1.98
CA ARG A 324 -9.45 -8.16 1.31
C ARG A 324 -8.74 -9.20 2.16
N TYR A 325 -8.77 -9.04 3.48
CA TYR A 325 -8.04 -9.88 4.44
C TYR A 325 -8.93 -10.85 5.23
N ARG A 326 -10.21 -11.00 4.85
CA ARG A 326 -11.21 -11.76 5.62
C ARG A 326 -11.76 -12.97 4.88
#